data_AF-A0A8H7TTA3-F1
#
_entry.id   AF-A0A8H7TTA3-F1
#
_cell.length_a   1.000
_cell.length_b   1.000
_cell.length_c   1.000
_cell.angle_alpha   90.00
_cell.angle_beta   90.00
_cell.angle_gamma   90.00
#
_symmetry.space_group_name_H-M   'P 1'
#
loop_
_entity.id
_entity.type
_entity.pdbx_description
1 polymer ?
#
loop_
_entity_poly.entity_id
_entity_poly.type
_entity_poly.pdbx_seq_one_letter_code
_entity_poly.pdbx_strand_id
1 'polypeptide(L)'
;MPHASVDTAYPADISLHVNDGPLKMDEIALLQPSYPSEPMDQLRERYRREGYLFLKGLLPREDVLSARESYFRDMSASGVLEPDSAPVEGIFNSSASATDYPGIGAGSVKNARPGETDKSAVFTELALKAHTSEWYAGSETGEQLGFANHPALTKFVSRFTQWGDDTLPVKRSLLRNNTPGNRAIGVHYDQTFMRYGEPTSVTAWVPIGDVKIDGGGLIYLEGGEKLGEEIEQEFTKKAKETGLSEEETKNAFNKNMMSSGFLCEGPGDFGRRYNRKWLVTSYEAGDVVFHTPHMIHASTINHDAEGRIRLGTDLRFVNKAPVTLGDYLYVEGGQISTLVDKKLTNDAESLEFSKTLAIPLNKPWKPGSVEIKEIAYKKDMRATNFAGLWADPKRNAIYRWAGELSRSARYEEGQENEMYMLSVDGSGDGTWSIKKPAQQAAFDNISPSTHGQSVFCDDLGFYIGGYVYSGSSYGESNRGSPGVRMYNASSSEWSNITDFDLSGPQGNLRNGAAVCVKGFGSSPLVMLLGGAQSFESEHQPLSSVTIYNPITQKWYRQDTVKDTNGFPSEREYFCAAAAQGKNGTLEVYMFGGLSAKKRALDDFWVLSLPAFK
;
A
#
# COMPACT_ATOMS: atom_id res chain seq x y z
N MET A 1 11.95 11.91 -32.05
CA MET A 1 11.47 13.25 -32.47
C MET A 1 12.11 14.27 -31.53
N PRO A 2 12.60 15.42 -32.00
CA PRO A 2 13.09 16.44 -31.09
C PRO A 2 11.90 16.95 -30.28
N HIS A 3 11.97 16.82 -28.96
CA HIS A 3 10.95 17.30 -28.05
C HIS A 3 10.81 18.82 -28.25
N ALA A 4 9.60 19.28 -28.58
CA ALA A 4 9.28 20.69 -28.72
C ALA A 4 9.69 21.43 -27.44
N SER A 5 10.22 22.66 -27.59
CA SER A 5 10.65 23.50 -26.47
C SER A 5 9.50 23.66 -25.48
N VAL A 6 9.80 23.41 -24.20
CA VAL A 6 8.88 23.66 -23.09
C VAL A 6 8.55 25.15 -23.09
N ASP A 7 7.28 25.49 -23.30
CA ASP A 7 6.81 26.86 -23.19
C ASP A 7 6.80 27.22 -21.70
N THR A 8 7.84 27.91 -21.23
CA THR A 8 8.08 28.19 -19.81
C THR A 8 7.40 29.48 -19.32
N ALA A 9 6.51 30.07 -20.10
CA ALA A 9 5.89 31.35 -19.79
C ALA A 9 4.36 31.30 -19.98
N TYR A 10 3.64 31.95 -19.07
CA TYR A 10 2.23 32.23 -19.26
C TYR A 10 2.00 33.11 -20.49
N PRO A 11 0.85 33.00 -21.17
CA PRO A 11 0.35 34.12 -21.97
C PRO A 11 0.31 35.37 -21.08
N ALA A 12 0.83 36.51 -21.58
CA ALA A 12 0.99 37.73 -20.79
C ALA A 12 -0.33 38.25 -20.16
N ASP A 13 -1.47 37.90 -20.77
CA ASP A 13 -2.81 38.37 -20.39
C ASP A 13 -3.73 37.24 -19.87
N ILE A 14 -3.16 36.14 -19.34
CA ILE A 14 -3.96 35.04 -18.83
C ILE A 14 -4.85 35.47 -17.64
N SER A 15 -6.13 35.12 -17.70
CA SER A 15 -7.10 35.37 -16.61
C SER A 15 -7.76 34.06 -16.18
N LEU A 16 -7.31 33.52 -15.05
CA LEU A 16 -7.85 32.28 -14.49
C LEU A 16 -8.91 32.60 -13.44
N HIS A 17 -10.09 32.03 -13.61
CA HIS A 17 -11.19 32.18 -12.67
C HIS A 17 -11.43 30.90 -11.89
N VAL A 18 -11.68 31.05 -10.60
CA VAL A 18 -12.14 30.01 -9.68
C VAL A 18 -13.45 30.46 -9.05
N ASN A 19 -14.09 29.60 -8.26
CA ASN A 19 -15.44 29.84 -7.74
C ASN A 19 -15.59 31.15 -6.92
N ASP A 20 -14.49 31.67 -6.37
CA ASP A 20 -14.44 32.89 -5.56
C ASP A 20 -13.72 34.07 -6.26
N GLY A 21 -13.58 34.01 -7.58
CA GLY A 21 -13.08 35.11 -8.41
C GLY A 21 -11.78 34.79 -9.16
N PRO A 22 -11.08 35.81 -9.69
CA PRO A 22 -9.84 35.60 -10.42
C PRO A 22 -8.66 35.25 -9.49
N LEU A 23 -7.77 34.40 -9.98
CA LEU A 23 -6.43 34.20 -9.41
C LEU A 23 -5.48 35.26 -9.97
N LYS A 24 -4.66 35.86 -9.11
CA LYS A 24 -3.62 36.80 -9.55
C LYS A 24 -2.40 36.07 -10.09
N MET A 25 -1.60 36.77 -10.89
CA MET A 25 -0.38 36.20 -11.49
C MET A 25 0.66 35.77 -10.45
N ASP A 26 0.74 36.43 -9.30
CA ASP A 26 1.62 36.04 -8.19
C ASP A 26 1.05 34.90 -7.33
N GLU A 27 -0.23 34.54 -7.51
CA GLU A 27 -0.93 33.45 -6.84
C GLU A 27 -0.85 32.13 -7.63
N ILE A 28 -0.19 32.11 -8.79
CA ILE A 28 -0.04 30.93 -9.65
C ILE A 28 1.42 30.58 -9.94
N ALA A 29 1.67 29.30 -10.20
CA ALA A 29 2.93 28.73 -10.70
C ALA A 29 2.62 27.64 -11.74
N LEU A 30 3.58 27.22 -12.56
CA LEU A 30 3.36 26.17 -13.57
C LEU A 30 3.55 24.79 -12.96
N LEU A 31 2.74 23.82 -13.37
CA LEU A 31 3.03 22.40 -13.13
C LEU A 31 4.33 22.01 -13.86
N GLN A 32 5.17 21.22 -13.20
CA GLN A 32 6.40 20.73 -13.81
C GLN A 32 6.11 19.53 -14.72
N PRO A 33 6.30 19.63 -16.05
CA PRO A 33 6.11 18.50 -16.94
C PRO A 33 7.17 17.42 -16.70
N SER A 34 6.76 16.19 -16.86
CA SER A 34 7.56 14.97 -16.80
C SER A 34 7.24 14.09 -18.00
N TYR A 35 8.12 13.17 -18.35
CA TYR A 35 7.96 12.31 -19.53
C TYR A 35 8.07 10.82 -19.15
N PRO A 36 7.24 9.93 -19.74
CA PRO A 36 7.29 8.49 -19.46
C PRO A 36 8.66 7.83 -19.74
N SER A 37 9.50 8.47 -20.55
CA SER A 37 10.87 8.03 -20.88
C SER A 37 11.91 8.36 -19.81
N GLU A 38 11.59 9.22 -18.83
CA GLU A 38 12.49 9.52 -17.72
C GLU A 38 12.70 8.29 -16.81
N PRO A 39 13.86 8.21 -16.12
CA PRO A 39 14.11 7.12 -15.18
C PRO A 39 13.06 7.05 -14.07
N MET A 40 12.54 5.84 -13.79
CA MET A 40 11.46 5.65 -12.81
C MET A 40 11.78 6.21 -11.42
N ASP A 41 13.03 6.10 -10.97
CA ASP A 41 13.40 6.59 -9.64
C ASP A 41 13.32 8.12 -9.55
N GLN A 42 13.60 8.84 -10.64
CA GLN A 42 13.43 10.29 -10.69
C GLN A 42 11.95 10.67 -10.69
N LEU A 43 11.10 9.94 -11.43
CA LEU A 43 9.66 10.15 -11.42
C LEU A 43 9.07 9.90 -10.02
N ARG A 44 9.49 8.83 -9.34
CA ARG A 44 9.07 8.50 -7.97
C ARG A 44 9.51 9.56 -6.98
N GLU A 45 10.74 10.04 -7.08
CA GLU A 45 11.26 11.09 -6.21
C GLU A 45 10.49 12.40 -6.39
N ARG A 46 10.22 12.80 -7.64
CA ARG A 46 9.39 13.97 -7.95
C ARG A 46 7.99 13.82 -7.37
N TYR A 47 7.35 12.67 -7.59
CA TYR A 47 6.02 12.38 -7.04
C TYR A 47 5.97 12.45 -5.52
N ARG A 48 6.96 11.88 -4.81
CA ARG A 48 7.03 11.96 -3.33
C ARG A 48 7.27 13.38 -2.84
N ARG A 49 8.09 14.15 -3.55
CA ARG A 49 8.44 15.52 -3.15
C ARG A 49 7.28 16.49 -3.39
N GLU A 50 6.63 16.38 -4.54
CA GLU A 50 5.63 17.35 -5.00
C GLU A 50 4.19 16.93 -4.67
N GLY A 51 3.93 15.65 -4.39
CA GLY A 51 2.58 15.08 -4.25
C GLY A 51 1.85 14.83 -5.58
N TYR A 52 2.48 15.18 -6.70
CA TYR A 52 1.96 14.95 -8.05
C TYR A 52 3.07 14.57 -9.04
N LEU A 53 2.66 14.02 -10.17
CA LEU A 53 3.51 13.77 -11.33
C LEU A 53 2.73 14.04 -12.62
N PHE A 54 3.06 15.14 -13.30
CA PHE A 54 2.45 15.49 -14.57
C PHE A 54 3.21 14.83 -15.74
N LEU A 55 2.67 13.75 -16.30
CA LEU A 55 3.25 13.06 -17.43
C LEU A 55 2.63 13.50 -18.75
N LYS A 56 3.49 13.99 -19.64
CA LYS A 56 3.13 14.37 -21.01
C LYS A 56 3.04 13.14 -21.91
N GLY A 57 1.94 12.98 -22.63
CA GLY A 57 1.76 11.95 -23.66
C GLY A 57 1.95 10.50 -23.18
N LEU A 58 1.45 10.15 -21.99
CA LEU A 58 1.44 8.77 -21.51
C LEU A 58 0.48 7.88 -22.30
N LEU A 59 -0.69 8.43 -22.66
CA LEU A 59 -1.70 7.73 -23.44
C LEU A 59 -1.59 8.10 -24.93
N PRO A 60 -1.88 7.17 -25.86
CA PRO A 60 -2.01 7.51 -27.27
C PRO A 60 -3.10 8.56 -27.46
N ARG A 61 -2.76 9.66 -28.14
CA ARG A 61 -3.67 10.79 -28.35
C ARG A 61 -4.97 10.36 -29.04
N GLU A 62 -4.87 9.47 -30.02
CA GLU A 62 -6.00 8.93 -30.78
C GLU A 62 -7.01 8.18 -29.90
N ASP A 63 -6.55 7.38 -28.93
CA ASP A 63 -7.43 6.65 -28.00
C ASP A 63 -8.19 7.62 -27.09
N VAL A 64 -7.52 8.68 -26.64
CA VAL A 64 -8.13 9.74 -25.82
C VAL A 64 -9.20 10.51 -26.62
N LEU A 65 -8.90 10.87 -27.87
CA LEU A 65 -9.85 11.57 -28.74
C LEU A 65 -11.02 10.67 -29.17
N SER A 66 -10.80 9.37 -29.36
CA SER A 66 -11.88 8.41 -29.59
C SER A 66 -12.81 8.33 -28.39
N ALA A 67 -12.28 8.26 -27.17
CA ALA A 67 -13.10 8.29 -25.95
C ALA A 67 -13.88 9.61 -25.81
N ARG A 68 -13.26 10.74 -26.16
CA ARG A 68 -13.91 12.06 -26.21
C ARG A 68 -15.09 12.06 -27.17
N GLU A 69 -14.89 11.56 -28.37
CA GLU A 69 -15.93 11.48 -29.40
C GLU A 69 -17.09 10.58 -28.96
N SER A 70 -16.80 9.42 -28.38
CA SER A 70 -17.83 8.52 -27.83
C SER A 70 -18.67 9.21 -26.76
N TYR A 71 -18.02 9.87 -25.79
CA TYR A 71 -18.74 10.62 -24.75
C TYR A 71 -19.69 11.66 -25.35
N PHE A 72 -19.18 12.57 -26.18
CA PHE A 72 -20.01 13.66 -26.70
C PHE A 72 -21.04 13.21 -27.73
N ARG A 73 -20.81 12.10 -28.43
CA ARG A 73 -21.83 11.45 -29.26
C ARG A 73 -22.99 10.97 -28.42
N ASP A 74 -22.73 10.34 -27.28
CA ASP A 74 -23.76 9.91 -26.32
C ASP A 74 -24.50 11.12 -25.72
N MET A 75 -23.77 12.22 -25.46
CA MET A 75 -24.34 13.44 -24.89
C MET A 75 -25.16 14.28 -25.88
N SER A 76 -25.06 14.06 -27.20
CA SER A 76 -25.68 14.93 -28.21
C SER A 76 -27.20 15.04 -28.05
N ALA A 77 -27.86 13.98 -27.59
CA ALA A 77 -29.29 13.94 -27.32
C ALA A 77 -29.76 14.92 -26.22
N SER A 78 -28.84 15.40 -25.37
CA SER A 78 -29.15 16.43 -24.37
C SER A 78 -29.28 17.84 -24.96
N GLY A 79 -28.75 18.07 -26.16
CA GLY A 79 -28.65 19.42 -26.77
C GLY A 79 -27.49 20.27 -26.23
N VAL A 80 -26.56 19.68 -25.46
CA VAL A 80 -25.39 20.38 -24.90
C VAL A 80 -24.40 20.86 -25.95
N LEU A 81 -24.35 20.21 -27.11
CA LEU A 81 -23.43 20.54 -28.19
C LEU A 81 -24.01 21.57 -29.14
N GLU A 82 -23.15 22.46 -29.64
CA GLU A 82 -23.49 23.38 -30.73
C GLU A 82 -23.94 22.56 -31.96
N PRO A 83 -25.08 22.89 -32.58
CA PRO A 83 -25.54 22.22 -33.79
C PRO A 83 -24.45 22.15 -34.87
N ASP A 84 -24.40 21.02 -35.57
CA ASP A 84 -23.45 20.73 -36.65
C ASP A 84 -21.95 20.69 -36.27
N SER A 85 -21.60 20.91 -34.99
CA SER A 85 -20.23 20.68 -34.50
C SER A 85 -19.90 19.20 -34.42
N ALA A 86 -18.62 18.85 -34.62
CA ALA A 86 -18.20 17.45 -34.50
C ALA A 86 -18.16 17.04 -33.01
N PRO A 87 -18.70 15.87 -32.61
CA PRO A 87 -18.74 15.47 -31.20
C PRO A 87 -17.38 15.50 -30.51
N VAL A 88 -16.32 15.09 -31.21
CA VAL A 88 -14.94 15.13 -30.67
C VAL A 88 -14.47 16.53 -30.27
N GLU A 89 -15.01 17.59 -30.87
CA GLU A 89 -14.66 18.96 -30.51
C GLU A 89 -15.29 19.35 -29.16
N GLY A 90 -16.49 18.84 -28.88
CA GLY A 90 -17.24 19.11 -27.66
C GLY A 90 -17.56 20.59 -27.48
N ILE A 91 -17.98 21.28 -28.54
CA ILE A 91 -18.32 22.70 -28.50
C ILE A 91 -19.67 22.88 -27.82
N PHE A 92 -19.73 23.71 -26.79
CA PHE A 92 -20.95 24.00 -26.05
C PHE A 92 -21.94 24.80 -26.91
N ASN A 93 -23.22 24.45 -26.82
CA ASN A 93 -24.30 25.18 -27.47
C ASN A 93 -24.43 26.58 -26.88
N SER A 94 -23.93 27.57 -27.62
CA SER A 94 -23.90 28.98 -27.22
C SER A 94 -25.28 29.59 -27.00
N SER A 95 -26.33 28.99 -27.56
CA SER A 95 -27.72 29.41 -27.38
C SER A 95 -28.40 28.80 -26.14
N ALA A 96 -27.74 27.84 -25.46
CA ALA A 96 -28.28 27.17 -24.30
C ALA A 96 -27.73 27.74 -22.98
N SER A 97 -28.49 27.59 -21.90
CA SER A 97 -28.01 28.00 -20.58
C SER A 97 -27.04 26.97 -20.03
N ALA A 98 -25.86 27.39 -19.57
CA ALA A 98 -24.90 26.51 -18.90
C ALA A 98 -25.50 25.84 -17.66
N THR A 99 -26.48 26.48 -16.99
CA THR A 99 -27.16 25.92 -15.81
C THR A 99 -27.97 24.66 -16.12
N ASP A 100 -28.37 24.45 -17.37
CA ASP A 100 -29.04 23.22 -17.81
C ASP A 100 -28.05 22.04 -17.92
N TYR A 101 -26.74 22.30 -17.85
CA TYR A 101 -25.69 21.30 -18.04
C TYR A 101 -24.63 21.38 -16.93
N PRO A 102 -25.03 21.13 -15.66
CA PRO A 102 -24.17 21.35 -14.50
C PRO A 102 -22.91 20.47 -14.53
N GLY A 103 -21.84 20.96 -13.90
CA GLY A 103 -20.62 20.18 -13.70
C GLY A 103 -20.86 19.00 -12.76
N ILE A 104 -20.60 17.78 -13.23
CA ILE A 104 -20.80 16.57 -12.42
C ILE A 104 -19.79 16.53 -11.26
N GLY A 105 -20.32 16.61 -10.05
CA GLY A 105 -19.56 16.56 -8.79
C GLY A 105 -18.99 17.88 -8.29
N ALA A 106 -19.38 19.04 -8.85
CA ALA A 106 -18.97 20.39 -8.43
C ALA A 106 -19.63 20.90 -7.14
N GLY A 107 -20.07 19.99 -6.27
CA GLY A 107 -20.82 20.32 -5.05
C GLY A 107 -22.33 20.29 -5.29
N SER A 108 -22.94 19.15 -4.99
CA SER A 108 -24.38 19.07 -4.73
C SER A 108 -24.58 18.81 -3.25
N VAL A 109 -25.68 19.30 -2.67
CA VAL A 109 -26.16 18.84 -1.36
C VAL A 109 -26.18 17.31 -1.37
N LYS A 110 -25.83 16.67 -0.25
CA LYS A 110 -25.86 15.20 -0.10
C LYS A 110 -27.15 14.63 -0.72
N ASN A 111 -27.01 13.71 -1.69
CA ASN A 111 -28.10 13.05 -2.42
C ASN A 111 -28.97 13.94 -3.33
N ALA A 112 -28.55 15.18 -3.65
CA ALA A 112 -29.24 16.00 -4.65
C ALA A 112 -28.77 15.64 -6.07
N ARG A 113 -29.71 15.50 -7.01
CA ARG A 113 -29.39 15.38 -8.43
C ARG A 113 -28.83 16.73 -8.93
N PRO A 114 -27.75 16.74 -9.74
CA PRO A 114 -27.30 17.96 -10.41
C PRO A 114 -28.38 18.56 -11.30
N GLY A 115 -28.64 19.86 -11.13
CA GLY A 115 -29.57 20.63 -11.97
C GLY A 115 -31.00 20.73 -11.43
N GLU A 116 -31.71 21.77 -11.88
CA GLU A 116 -33.06 22.14 -11.40
C GLU A 116 -34.14 22.08 -12.51
N THR A 117 -33.77 21.66 -13.74
CA THR A 117 -34.63 21.68 -14.93
C THR A 117 -34.79 20.29 -15.56
N ASP A 118 -35.86 20.05 -16.31
CA ASP A 118 -36.06 18.78 -17.05
C ASP A 118 -34.92 18.49 -18.04
N LYS A 119 -34.35 19.53 -18.66
CA LYS A 119 -33.18 19.41 -19.54
C LYS A 119 -31.94 18.96 -18.77
N SER A 120 -31.74 19.49 -17.56
CA SER A 120 -30.64 19.06 -16.71
C SER A 120 -30.74 17.62 -16.23
N ALA A 121 -31.96 17.07 -16.13
CA ALA A 121 -32.18 15.66 -15.83
C ALA A 121 -31.70 14.76 -16.97
N VAL A 122 -32.06 15.06 -18.23
CA VAL A 122 -31.61 14.30 -19.41
C VAL A 122 -30.08 14.31 -19.53
N PHE A 123 -29.47 15.48 -19.39
CA PHE A 123 -28.02 15.62 -19.39
C PHE A 123 -27.36 14.77 -18.27
N THR A 124 -27.87 14.88 -17.05
CA THR A 124 -27.34 14.15 -15.89
C THR A 124 -27.47 12.63 -16.08
N GLU A 125 -28.59 12.14 -16.60
CA GLU A 125 -28.79 10.71 -16.86
C GLU A 125 -27.79 10.17 -17.90
N LEU A 126 -27.55 10.92 -18.99
CA LEU A 126 -26.55 10.54 -20.00
C LEU A 126 -25.13 10.56 -19.42
N ALA A 127 -24.78 11.59 -18.63
CA ALA A 127 -23.49 11.68 -17.97
C ALA A 127 -23.25 10.54 -16.96
N LEU A 128 -24.29 10.12 -16.23
CA LEU A 128 -24.23 8.96 -15.33
C LEU A 128 -24.09 7.65 -16.13
N LYS A 129 -24.86 7.49 -17.22
CA LYS A 129 -24.76 6.31 -18.11
C LYS A 129 -23.37 6.16 -18.74
N ALA A 130 -22.69 7.26 -19.03
CA ALA A 130 -21.33 7.23 -19.58
C ALA A 130 -20.35 6.46 -18.68
N HIS A 131 -20.54 6.49 -17.35
CA HIS A 131 -19.67 5.79 -16.40
C HIS A 131 -19.74 4.26 -16.51
N THR A 132 -20.78 3.72 -17.12
CA THR A 132 -20.98 2.26 -17.31
C THR A 132 -21.02 1.86 -18.78
N SER A 133 -20.75 2.80 -19.70
CA SER A 133 -20.73 2.51 -21.14
C SER A 133 -19.48 1.71 -21.49
N GLU A 134 -19.60 0.76 -22.43
CA GLU A 134 -18.51 -0.19 -22.74
C GLU A 134 -17.25 0.51 -23.24
N TRP A 135 -17.39 1.62 -23.97
CA TRP A 135 -16.25 2.44 -24.41
C TRP A 135 -15.43 3.00 -23.25
N TYR A 136 -16.05 3.21 -22.08
CA TYR A 136 -15.41 3.78 -20.91
C TYR A 136 -15.04 2.71 -19.88
N ALA A 137 -16.01 1.96 -19.37
CA ALA A 137 -15.82 1.00 -18.29
C ALA A 137 -15.35 -0.39 -18.76
N GLY A 138 -15.51 -0.68 -20.06
CA GLY A 138 -15.35 -2.01 -20.63
C GLY A 138 -16.65 -2.81 -20.64
N SER A 139 -16.70 -3.83 -21.47
CA SER A 139 -17.81 -4.79 -21.55
C SER A 139 -17.77 -5.77 -20.37
N GLU A 140 -18.93 -6.27 -19.94
CA GLU A 140 -19.01 -7.28 -18.86
C GLU A 140 -18.26 -8.59 -19.19
N THR A 141 -18.17 -8.94 -20.48
CA THR A 141 -17.45 -10.13 -20.98
C THR A 141 -15.93 -9.94 -20.98
N GLY A 142 -15.43 -8.72 -20.83
CA GLY A 142 -14.02 -8.36 -20.95
C GLY A 142 -13.47 -8.30 -22.38
N GLU A 143 -14.32 -8.44 -23.41
CA GLU A 143 -13.93 -8.32 -24.82
C GLU A 143 -13.48 -6.89 -25.16
N GLN A 144 -14.21 -5.90 -24.64
CA GLN A 144 -13.82 -4.50 -24.67
C GLN A 144 -13.29 -4.08 -23.31
N LEU A 145 -12.03 -3.63 -23.27
CA LEU A 145 -11.37 -3.23 -22.04
C LEU A 145 -11.91 -1.88 -21.48
N GLY A 146 -12.35 -0.99 -22.38
CA GLY A 146 -12.79 0.36 -22.04
C GLY A 146 -11.63 1.31 -21.72
N PHE A 147 -11.84 2.61 -21.94
CA PHE A 147 -10.84 3.64 -21.73
C PHE A 147 -10.34 3.75 -20.28
N ALA A 148 -11.21 3.52 -19.29
CA ALA A 148 -10.84 3.57 -17.87
C ALA A 148 -9.82 2.48 -17.46
N ASN A 149 -9.70 1.41 -18.26
CA ASN A 149 -8.77 0.31 -18.01
C ASN A 149 -7.60 0.29 -19.02
N HIS A 150 -7.28 1.43 -19.64
CA HIS A 150 -6.31 1.52 -20.72
C HIS A 150 -4.95 0.87 -20.36
N PRO A 151 -4.39 -0.04 -21.19
CA PRO A 151 -3.20 -0.81 -20.81
C PRO A 151 -1.96 0.04 -20.54
N ALA A 152 -1.78 1.15 -21.28
CA ALA A 152 -0.64 2.05 -21.06
C ALA A 152 -0.68 2.68 -19.65
N LEU A 153 -1.88 2.98 -19.14
CA LEU A 153 -2.05 3.53 -17.80
C LEU A 153 -1.74 2.48 -16.75
N THR A 154 -2.38 1.31 -16.81
CA THR A 154 -2.19 0.23 -15.83
C THR A 154 -0.75 -0.29 -15.81
N LYS A 155 -0.10 -0.41 -16.99
CA LYS A 155 1.32 -0.80 -17.09
C LYS A 155 2.25 0.27 -16.51
N PHE A 156 1.93 1.55 -16.68
CA PHE A 156 2.71 2.60 -16.06
C PHE A 156 2.57 2.55 -14.55
N VAL A 157 1.34 2.52 -14.03
CA VAL A 157 1.08 2.51 -12.58
C VAL A 157 1.75 1.30 -11.92
N SER A 158 1.56 0.09 -12.46
CA SER A 158 2.18 -1.13 -11.90
C SER A 158 3.69 -1.07 -11.79
N ARG A 159 4.37 -0.51 -12.79
CA ARG A 159 5.82 -0.27 -12.77
C ARG A 159 6.20 0.86 -11.83
N PHE A 160 5.43 1.95 -11.86
CA PHE A 160 5.71 3.16 -11.09
C PHE A 160 5.59 2.90 -9.58
N THR A 161 4.53 2.23 -9.15
CA THR A 161 4.28 1.89 -7.74
C THR A 161 5.02 0.64 -7.27
N GLN A 162 5.56 -0.16 -8.20
CA GLN A 162 6.15 -1.47 -7.94
C GLN A 162 5.16 -2.50 -7.40
N TRP A 163 3.84 -2.27 -7.56
CA TRP A 163 2.82 -3.25 -7.19
C TRP A 163 2.75 -4.41 -8.18
N GLY A 164 3.25 -4.24 -9.41
CA GLY A 164 3.19 -5.30 -10.42
C GLY A 164 1.77 -5.80 -10.65
N ASP A 165 1.57 -7.11 -10.59
CA ASP A 165 0.27 -7.76 -10.76
C ASP A 165 -0.73 -7.43 -9.64
N ASP A 166 -0.27 -6.86 -8.53
CA ASP A 166 -1.12 -6.41 -7.42
C ASP A 166 -1.79 -5.05 -7.65
N THR A 167 -1.54 -4.43 -8.80
CA THR A 167 -2.17 -3.16 -9.18
C THR A 167 -3.65 -3.36 -9.48
N LEU A 168 -4.51 -2.87 -8.60
CA LEU A 168 -5.97 -2.95 -8.76
C LEU A 168 -6.55 -1.58 -9.12
N PRO A 169 -7.14 -1.41 -10.32
CA PRO A 169 -7.96 -0.24 -10.61
C PRO A 169 -9.27 -0.31 -9.80
N VAL A 170 -9.58 0.78 -9.11
CA VAL A 170 -10.84 0.93 -8.37
C VAL A 170 -11.98 1.10 -9.38
N LYS A 171 -12.99 0.22 -9.31
CA LYS A 171 -14.13 0.22 -10.25
C LYS A 171 -14.89 1.54 -10.28
N ARG A 172 -14.96 2.25 -9.15
CA ARG A 172 -15.60 3.56 -9.07
C ARG A 172 -14.63 4.63 -9.60
N SER A 173 -14.82 5.02 -10.85
CA SER A 173 -14.18 6.17 -11.47
C SER A 173 -15.09 7.40 -11.46
N LEU A 174 -14.54 8.59 -11.74
CA LEU A 174 -15.30 9.83 -11.84
C LEU A 174 -15.03 10.48 -13.19
N LEU A 175 -16.04 10.50 -14.06
CA LEU A 175 -16.00 11.16 -15.36
C LEU A 175 -16.68 12.54 -15.23
N ARG A 176 -15.94 13.60 -15.50
CA ARG A 176 -16.34 14.97 -15.16
C ARG A 176 -16.24 15.92 -16.34
N ASN A 177 -17.39 16.45 -16.75
CA ASN A 177 -17.49 17.57 -17.67
C ASN A 177 -17.50 18.91 -16.90
N ASN A 178 -17.04 19.98 -17.55
CA ASN A 178 -17.28 21.35 -17.12
C ASN A 178 -17.58 22.20 -18.36
N THR A 179 -18.84 22.61 -18.49
CA THR A 179 -19.28 23.51 -19.56
C THR A 179 -18.83 24.95 -19.26
N PRO A 180 -18.66 25.80 -20.28
CA PRO A 180 -18.22 27.17 -20.09
C PRO A 180 -19.05 27.96 -19.06
N GLY A 181 -18.38 28.70 -18.18
CA GLY A 181 -18.98 29.57 -17.16
C GLY A 181 -19.62 28.86 -15.96
N ASN A 182 -19.71 27.53 -15.95
CA ASN A 182 -20.26 26.79 -14.82
C ASN A 182 -19.28 26.70 -13.66
N ARG A 183 -19.84 26.54 -12.45
CA ARG A 183 -19.06 26.29 -11.23
C ARG A 183 -18.06 25.14 -11.39
N ALA A 184 -16.87 25.35 -10.85
CA ALA A 184 -15.78 24.40 -10.85
C ALA A 184 -15.76 23.56 -9.57
N ILE A 185 -14.96 22.49 -9.56
CA ILE A 185 -14.77 21.66 -8.35
C ILE A 185 -13.99 22.48 -7.30
N GLY A 186 -14.50 22.51 -6.07
CA GLY A 186 -13.87 23.16 -4.92
C GLY A 186 -12.59 22.46 -4.45
N VAL A 187 -11.96 23.03 -3.43
CA VAL A 187 -10.71 22.56 -2.85
C VAL A 187 -10.92 21.27 -2.07
N HIS A 188 -10.20 20.21 -2.42
CA HIS A 188 -10.24 18.93 -1.72
C HIS A 188 -8.96 18.12 -1.91
N TYR A 189 -8.89 16.99 -1.21
CA TYR A 189 -7.98 15.88 -1.51
C TYR A 189 -8.79 14.57 -1.52
N ASP A 190 -8.28 13.58 -2.23
CA ASP A 190 -9.00 12.34 -2.53
C ASP A 190 -9.26 11.47 -1.30
N GLN A 191 -8.33 11.48 -0.33
CA GLN A 191 -8.44 10.69 0.89
C GLN A 191 -9.71 10.99 1.67
N THR A 192 -10.25 12.22 1.61
CA THR A 192 -11.51 12.58 2.29
C THR A 192 -12.66 11.65 1.89
N PHE A 193 -12.68 11.20 0.63
CA PHE A 193 -13.73 10.32 0.08
C PHE A 193 -13.36 8.83 0.17
N MET A 194 -12.11 8.52 0.52
CA MET A 194 -11.57 7.17 0.61
C MET A 194 -11.06 6.79 2.01
N ARG A 195 -11.46 7.52 3.07
CA ARG A 195 -11.04 7.30 4.47
C ARG A 195 -11.31 5.88 5.03
N TYR A 196 -12.11 5.07 4.33
CA TYR A 196 -12.27 3.66 4.66
C TYR A 196 -11.05 2.80 4.30
N GLY A 197 -10.24 3.24 3.35
CA GLY A 197 -8.95 2.65 2.98
C GLY A 197 -7.78 3.48 3.50
N GLU A 198 -6.61 2.85 3.55
CA GLU A 198 -5.36 3.54 3.85
C GLU A 198 -5.04 4.60 2.78
N PRO A 199 -4.33 5.69 3.12
CA PRO A 199 -3.90 6.71 2.17
C PRO A 199 -2.72 6.23 1.32
N THR A 200 -2.92 5.14 0.57
CA THR A 200 -1.91 4.52 -0.30
C THR A 200 -2.32 4.51 -1.77
N SER A 201 -3.51 5.01 -2.10
CA SER A 201 -3.99 5.05 -3.49
C SER A 201 -3.16 5.98 -4.36
N VAL A 202 -3.03 5.64 -5.64
CA VAL A 202 -2.52 6.53 -6.67
C VAL A 202 -3.69 6.91 -7.57
N THR A 203 -4.00 8.20 -7.65
CA THR A 203 -5.03 8.70 -8.58
C THR A 203 -4.35 9.21 -9.83
N ALA A 204 -4.91 8.87 -10.99
CA ALA A 204 -4.56 9.36 -12.30
C ALA A 204 -5.71 10.22 -12.82
N TRP A 205 -5.50 11.53 -12.91
CA TRP A 205 -6.39 12.42 -13.63
C TRP A 205 -6.00 12.45 -15.11
N VAL A 206 -6.97 12.14 -15.98
CA VAL A 206 -6.77 12.06 -17.43
C VAL A 206 -7.68 13.09 -18.12
N PRO A 207 -7.12 14.15 -18.74
CA PRO A 207 -7.88 15.02 -19.63
C PRO A 207 -8.32 14.24 -20.88
N ILE A 208 -9.62 14.20 -21.14
CA ILE A 208 -10.19 13.52 -22.32
C ILE A 208 -10.37 14.57 -23.42
N GLY A 209 -9.25 14.98 -23.99
CA GLY A 209 -9.15 16.10 -24.94
C GLY A 209 -8.12 17.14 -24.52
N ASP A 210 -7.84 18.07 -25.41
CA ASP A 210 -7.03 19.24 -25.07
C ASP A 210 -7.82 20.17 -24.15
N VAL A 211 -7.14 20.77 -23.17
CA VAL A 211 -7.70 21.74 -22.24
C VAL A 211 -6.76 22.92 -22.20
N LYS A 212 -7.22 24.08 -22.69
CA LYS A 212 -6.48 25.34 -22.56
C LYS A 212 -6.30 25.69 -21.08
N ILE A 213 -5.30 26.52 -20.79
CA ILE A 213 -5.00 26.92 -19.42
C ILE A 213 -6.19 27.59 -18.69
N ASP A 214 -7.05 28.31 -19.43
CA ASP A 214 -8.31 28.91 -18.98
C ASP A 214 -9.54 28.04 -19.24
N GLY A 215 -9.36 26.84 -19.79
CA GLY A 215 -10.42 25.89 -20.16
C GLY A 215 -10.94 25.03 -19.00
N GLY A 216 -10.73 25.43 -17.75
CA GLY A 216 -11.30 24.72 -16.59
C GLY A 216 -10.55 23.44 -16.17
N GLY A 217 -9.23 23.40 -16.40
CA GLY A 217 -8.35 22.29 -16.02
C GLY A 217 -8.20 22.10 -14.51
N LEU A 218 -7.62 20.96 -14.12
CA LEU A 218 -7.27 20.70 -12.73
C LEU A 218 -6.09 21.59 -12.29
N ILE A 219 -6.13 22.07 -11.06
CA ILE A 219 -5.07 22.88 -10.44
C ILE A 219 -4.67 22.26 -9.10
N TYR A 220 -3.39 22.38 -8.75
CA TYR A 220 -2.80 21.74 -7.57
C TYR A 220 -2.19 22.78 -6.65
N LEU A 221 -2.31 22.62 -5.34
CA LEU A 221 -1.72 23.58 -4.42
C LEU A 221 -0.24 23.27 -4.19
N GLU A 222 0.63 24.26 -4.29
CA GLU A 222 2.05 24.12 -3.98
C GLU A 222 2.27 23.59 -2.54
N GLY A 223 2.98 22.47 -2.40
CA GLY A 223 3.14 21.80 -1.10
C GLY A 223 1.85 21.20 -0.53
N GLY A 224 0.86 20.98 -1.39
CA GLY A 224 -0.50 20.57 -1.03
C GLY A 224 -0.59 19.20 -0.35
N GLU A 225 0.28 18.24 -0.68
CA GLU A 225 0.30 16.92 -0.03
C GLU A 225 0.50 17.03 1.48
N LYS A 226 1.59 17.69 1.89
CA LYS A 226 1.92 17.84 3.32
C LYS A 226 0.84 18.62 4.06
N LEU A 227 0.31 19.68 3.45
CA LEU A 227 -0.79 20.44 4.05
C LEU A 227 -2.07 19.59 4.17
N GLY A 228 -2.35 18.75 3.17
CA GLY A 228 -3.48 17.82 3.20
C GLY A 228 -3.37 16.80 4.32
N GLU A 229 -2.18 16.23 4.53
CA GLU A 229 -1.88 15.34 5.66
C GLU A 229 -2.12 16.04 7.01
N GLU A 230 -1.61 17.27 7.18
CA GLU A 230 -1.80 18.07 8.39
C GLU A 230 -3.29 18.34 8.66
N ILE A 231 -4.04 18.70 7.63
CA ILE A 231 -5.49 18.94 7.70
C ILE A 231 -6.24 17.64 8.05
N GLU A 232 -5.91 16.50 7.44
CA GLU A 232 -6.54 15.19 7.74
C GLU A 232 -6.28 14.75 9.19
N GLN A 233 -5.05 14.97 9.69
CA GLN A 233 -4.70 14.71 11.09
C GLN A 233 -5.50 15.59 12.04
N GLU A 234 -5.66 16.88 11.74
CA GLU A 234 -6.48 17.81 12.53
C GLU A 234 -7.95 17.41 12.52
N PHE A 235 -8.51 17.04 11.35
CA PHE A 235 -9.88 16.52 11.26
C PHE A 235 -10.08 15.26 12.11
N THR A 236 -9.14 14.32 12.03
CA THR A 236 -9.19 13.08 12.82
C THR A 236 -9.14 13.37 14.32
N LYS A 237 -8.30 14.31 14.75
CA LYS A 237 -8.22 14.74 16.15
C LYS A 237 -9.53 15.38 16.61
N LYS A 238 -10.07 16.33 15.85
CA LYS A 238 -11.33 17.02 16.16
C LYS A 238 -12.52 16.07 16.16
N ALA A 239 -12.53 15.06 15.28
CA ALA A 239 -13.57 14.05 15.24
C ALA A 239 -13.62 13.24 16.55
N LYS A 240 -12.46 12.82 17.06
CA LYS A 240 -12.33 12.13 18.35
C LYS A 240 -12.79 13.03 19.51
N GLU A 241 -12.38 14.30 19.53
CA GLU A 241 -12.75 15.26 20.58
C GLU A 241 -14.26 15.56 20.63
N THR A 242 -14.93 15.53 19.47
CA THR A 242 -16.38 15.78 19.34
C THR A 242 -17.24 14.51 19.45
N GLY A 243 -16.62 13.39 19.84
CA GLY A 243 -17.29 12.12 20.13
C GLY A 243 -17.87 11.40 18.91
N LEU A 244 -17.38 11.68 17.70
CA LEU A 244 -17.77 10.91 16.52
C LEU A 244 -17.26 9.47 16.64
N SER A 245 -18.09 8.51 16.25
CA SER A 245 -17.66 7.12 16.10
C SER A 245 -16.61 6.99 14.99
N GLU A 246 -15.90 5.86 14.97
CA GLU A 246 -14.93 5.54 13.93
C GLU A 246 -15.57 5.56 12.53
N GLU A 247 -16.80 5.03 12.41
CA GLU A 247 -17.56 5.03 11.16
C GLU A 247 -17.97 6.43 10.71
N GLU A 248 -18.44 7.28 11.62
CA GLU A 248 -18.78 8.66 11.27
C GLU A 248 -17.55 9.48 10.91
N THR A 249 -16.40 9.20 11.53
CA THR A 249 -15.12 9.86 11.23
C THR A 249 -14.67 9.59 9.80
N LYS A 250 -14.88 8.36 9.29
CA LYS A 250 -14.55 7.95 7.92
C LYS A 250 -15.50 8.51 6.86
N ASN A 251 -16.64 9.07 7.27
CA ASN A 251 -17.61 9.62 6.33
C ASN A 251 -17.25 11.06 5.93
N ALA A 252 -17.01 11.31 4.65
CA ALA A 252 -16.78 12.64 4.08
C ALA A 252 -17.90 13.66 4.37
N PHE A 253 -19.10 13.18 4.70
CA PHE A 253 -20.31 13.98 4.90
C PHE A 253 -20.77 14.00 6.37
N ASN A 254 -19.83 13.89 7.30
CA ASN A 254 -20.11 13.98 8.73
C ASN A 254 -20.31 15.44 9.20
N LYS A 255 -20.79 15.61 10.44
CA LYS A 255 -21.15 16.92 11.02
C LYS A 255 -19.99 17.93 11.12
N ASN A 256 -18.73 17.49 11.00
CA ASN A 256 -17.53 18.32 11.10
C ASN A 256 -16.93 18.69 9.73
N MET A 257 -17.52 18.20 8.62
CA MET A 257 -17.08 18.49 7.25
C MET A 257 -18.08 19.41 6.55
N MET A 258 -17.66 20.06 5.46
CA MET A 258 -18.62 20.72 4.57
C MET A 258 -19.61 19.71 4.01
N SER A 259 -20.84 20.14 3.71
CA SER A 259 -21.87 19.27 3.13
C SER A 259 -21.48 18.68 1.77
N SER A 260 -20.52 19.31 1.07
CA SER A 260 -19.89 18.82 -0.18
C SER A 260 -18.73 17.85 0.04
N GLY A 261 -18.20 17.74 1.27
CA GLY A 261 -16.96 17.03 1.58
C GLY A 261 -15.69 17.81 1.20
N PHE A 262 -15.81 19.03 0.69
CA PHE A 262 -14.68 19.89 0.34
C PHE A 262 -14.06 20.56 1.57
N LEU A 263 -12.79 20.97 1.43
CA LEU A 263 -12.08 21.80 2.41
C LEU A 263 -12.53 23.27 2.32
N CYS A 264 -12.79 23.72 1.09
CA CYS A 264 -13.22 25.07 0.79
C CYS A 264 -13.85 25.12 -0.62
N GLU A 265 -14.87 25.95 -0.80
CA GLU A 265 -15.48 26.16 -2.12
C GLU A 265 -14.61 27.04 -3.03
N GLY A 266 -13.83 27.95 -2.44
CA GLY A 266 -13.05 28.99 -3.13
C GLY A 266 -11.54 28.75 -3.10
N PRO A 267 -10.93 28.28 -4.21
CA PRO A 267 -9.48 28.13 -4.31
C PRO A 267 -8.69 29.42 -4.06
N GLY A 268 -9.20 30.59 -4.44
CA GLY A 268 -8.48 31.86 -4.29
C GLY A 268 -8.23 32.21 -2.83
N ASP A 269 -9.27 32.18 -2.00
CA ASP A 269 -9.20 32.35 -0.55
C ASP A 269 -8.33 31.27 0.09
N PHE A 270 -8.48 30.01 -0.33
CA PHE A 270 -7.69 28.92 0.24
C PHE A 270 -6.18 29.10 0.00
N GLY A 271 -5.78 29.43 -1.23
CA GLY A 271 -4.37 29.69 -1.55
C GLY A 271 -3.78 30.85 -0.74
N ARG A 272 -4.53 31.95 -0.61
CA ARG A 272 -4.13 33.12 0.18
C ARG A 272 -4.03 32.81 1.67
N ARG A 273 -4.99 32.06 2.21
CA ARG A 273 -5.04 31.66 3.64
C ARG A 273 -3.79 30.89 4.04
N TYR A 274 -3.32 29.99 3.19
CA TYR A 274 -2.13 29.17 3.44
C TYR A 274 -0.85 29.75 2.83
N ASN A 275 -0.93 30.92 2.18
CA ASN A 275 0.18 31.58 1.48
C ASN A 275 0.90 30.63 0.50
N ARG A 276 0.12 29.97 -0.36
CA ARG A 276 0.57 29.01 -1.37
C ARG A 276 0.06 29.39 -2.75
N LYS A 277 0.83 29.01 -3.77
CA LYS A 277 0.44 29.20 -5.18
C LYS A 277 -0.34 28.00 -5.70
N TRP A 278 -1.23 28.27 -6.66
CA TRP A 278 -1.86 27.23 -7.46
C TRP A 278 -1.00 26.90 -8.69
N LEU A 279 -0.64 25.63 -8.80
CA LEU A 279 0.06 25.04 -9.94
C LEU A 279 -0.94 24.79 -11.07
N VAL A 280 -0.69 25.39 -12.22
CA VAL A 280 -1.58 25.39 -13.39
C VAL A 280 -0.83 24.99 -14.66
N THR A 281 -1.53 24.49 -15.67
CA THR A 281 -0.98 24.20 -17.00
C THR A 281 -2.10 24.09 -18.04
N SER A 282 -1.74 24.16 -19.31
CA SER A 282 -2.56 23.57 -20.38
C SER A 282 -2.33 22.06 -20.44
N TYR A 283 -3.34 21.33 -20.87
CA TYR A 283 -3.29 19.88 -21.03
C TYR A 283 -3.54 19.49 -22.49
N GLU A 284 -2.89 18.43 -22.94
CA GLU A 284 -3.09 17.84 -24.25
C GLU A 284 -3.69 16.44 -24.11
N ALA A 285 -4.51 16.03 -25.06
CA ALA A 285 -4.98 14.65 -25.15
C ALA A 285 -3.78 13.69 -25.23
N GLY A 286 -3.66 12.82 -24.23
CA GLY A 286 -2.52 11.92 -24.01
C GLY A 286 -1.83 12.15 -22.68
N ASP A 287 -1.97 13.34 -22.09
CA ASP A 287 -1.41 13.66 -20.79
C ASP A 287 -2.10 12.91 -19.65
N VAL A 288 -1.38 12.72 -18.53
CA VAL A 288 -1.93 12.18 -17.28
C VAL A 288 -1.25 12.88 -16.11
N VAL A 289 -2.02 13.31 -15.11
CA VAL A 289 -1.47 13.79 -13.84
C VAL A 289 -1.74 12.74 -12.77
N PHE A 290 -0.69 12.16 -12.21
CA PHE A 290 -0.80 11.32 -11.02
C PHE A 290 -0.73 12.19 -9.77
N HIS A 291 -1.50 11.88 -8.74
CA HIS A 291 -1.37 12.53 -7.43
C HIS A 291 -1.60 11.57 -6.26
N THR A 292 -1.00 11.93 -5.12
CA THR A 292 -1.14 11.23 -3.84
C THR A 292 -2.50 11.49 -3.18
N PRO A 293 -2.92 10.68 -2.20
CA PRO A 293 -4.25 10.77 -1.60
C PRO A 293 -4.54 12.10 -0.90
N HIS A 294 -3.52 12.76 -0.34
CA HIS A 294 -3.69 14.04 0.36
C HIS A 294 -3.38 15.25 -0.50
N MET A 295 -3.04 15.06 -1.78
CA MET A 295 -2.62 16.17 -2.63
C MET A 295 -3.80 17.12 -2.83
N ILE A 296 -3.70 18.33 -2.29
CA ILE A 296 -4.76 19.33 -2.40
C ILE A 296 -4.87 19.82 -3.84
N HIS A 297 -6.07 19.69 -4.40
CA HIS A 297 -6.38 20.10 -5.76
C HIS A 297 -7.81 20.68 -5.88
N ALA A 298 -8.04 21.36 -7.00
CA ALA A 298 -9.31 21.99 -7.38
C ALA A 298 -9.43 22.07 -8.91
N SER A 299 -10.43 22.75 -9.44
CA SER A 299 -10.50 23.12 -10.86
C SER A 299 -10.74 24.61 -11.05
N THR A 300 -10.34 25.15 -12.20
CA THR A 300 -10.76 26.49 -12.66
C THR A 300 -12.13 26.43 -13.33
N ILE A 301 -12.79 27.59 -13.42
CA ILE A 301 -13.98 27.79 -14.26
C ILE A 301 -13.52 27.78 -15.72
N ASN A 302 -14.24 27.05 -16.56
CA ASN A 302 -13.98 26.99 -17.99
C ASN A 302 -14.40 28.30 -18.68
N HIS A 303 -13.43 29.06 -19.17
CA HIS A 303 -13.58 30.26 -19.99
C HIS A 303 -12.99 30.09 -21.41
N ASP A 304 -12.88 28.84 -21.89
CA ASP A 304 -12.41 28.57 -23.26
C ASP A 304 -13.20 29.41 -24.28
N ALA A 305 -12.49 30.26 -25.02
CA ALA A 305 -13.08 31.27 -25.89
C ALA A 305 -13.85 30.67 -27.08
N GLU A 306 -13.52 29.44 -27.48
CA GLU A 306 -14.20 28.67 -28.51
C GLU A 306 -15.35 27.84 -27.94
N GLY A 307 -15.64 27.96 -26.65
CA GLY A 307 -16.74 27.26 -25.99
C GLY A 307 -16.49 25.76 -25.82
N ARG A 308 -15.23 25.30 -25.83
CA ARG A 308 -14.94 23.86 -25.67
C ARG A 308 -15.33 23.39 -24.26
N ILE A 309 -16.09 22.30 -24.19
CA ILE A 309 -16.43 21.64 -22.92
C ILE A 309 -15.20 20.85 -22.46
N ARG A 310 -14.75 21.12 -21.22
CA ARG A 310 -13.70 20.33 -20.58
C ARG A 310 -14.26 18.98 -20.18
N LEU A 311 -13.52 17.91 -20.46
CA LEU A 311 -13.83 16.55 -20.04
C LEU A 311 -12.58 15.91 -19.46
N GLY A 312 -12.72 15.22 -18.34
CA GLY A 312 -11.62 14.44 -17.74
C GLY A 312 -12.15 13.30 -16.88
N THR A 313 -11.29 12.34 -16.57
CA THR A 313 -11.61 11.24 -15.66
C THR A 313 -10.58 11.09 -14.54
N ASP A 314 -11.07 10.79 -13.34
CA ASP A 314 -10.28 10.37 -12.18
C ASP A 314 -10.28 8.85 -12.07
N LEU A 315 -9.12 8.22 -12.30
CA LEU A 315 -8.91 6.78 -12.21
C LEU A 315 -8.00 6.46 -11.03
N ARG A 316 -8.44 5.60 -10.12
CA ARG A 316 -7.73 5.31 -8.87
C ARG A 316 -7.18 3.90 -8.87
N PHE A 317 -5.98 3.74 -8.35
CA PHE A 317 -5.29 2.46 -8.25
C PHE A 317 -4.87 2.21 -6.81
N VAL A 318 -5.00 0.97 -6.37
CA VAL A 318 -4.58 0.51 -5.03
C VAL A 318 -3.76 -0.78 -5.17
N ASN A 319 -3.01 -1.10 -4.13
CA ASN A 319 -2.38 -2.41 -3.99
C ASN A 319 -3.42 -3.42 -3.48
N LYS A 320 -3.61 -4.53 -4.20
CA LYS A 320 -4.56 -5.59 -3.83
C LYS A 320 -4.03 -6.53 -2.75
N ALA A 321 -2.74 -6.48 -2.40
CA ALA A 321 -2.13 -7.42 -1.47
C ALA A 321 -2.51 -7.12 0.00
N PRO A 322 -3.27 -8.00 0.69
CA PRO A 322 -3.14 -8.17 2.13
C PRO A 322 -1.86 -8.97 2.43
N VAL A 323 -1.30 -8.82 3.64
CA VAL A 323 -0.10 -9.56 4.06
C VAL A 323 -0.43 -11.06 4.25
N THR A 324 -0.30 -11.82 3.17
CA THR A 324 -0.19 -13.29 3.00
C THR A 324 0.61 -13.57 1.72
N LEU A 325 1.22 -14.76 1.54
CA LEU A 325 1.92 -15.07 0.29
C LEU A 325 0.90 -15.59 -0.74
N GLY A 326 0.24 -14.63 -1.41
CA GLY A 326 -0.94 -14.88 -2.22
C GLY A 326 -2.11 -15.35 -1.35
N ASP A 327 -2.86 -16.34 -1.87
CA ASP A 327 -4.11 -16.83 -1.30
C ASP A 327 -3.97 -18.03 -0.35
N TYR A 328 -2.74 -18.40 0.07
CA TYR A 328 -2.48 -19.63 0.81
C TYR A 328 -1.71 -19.39 2.11
N LEU A 329 -2.08 -20.12 3.16
CA LEU A 329 -1.28 -20.32 4.36
C LEU A 329 -0.36 -21.52 4.14
N TYR A 330 0.95 -21.32 4.33
CA TYR A 330 1.93 -22.39 4.26
C TYR A 330 2.38 -22.79 5.68
N VAL A 331 2.33 -24.09 5.98
CA VAL A 331 2.81 -24.65 7.25
C VAL A 331 3.98 -25.56 6.94
N GLU A 332 5.17 -25.17 7.40
CA GLU A 332 6.41 -25.86 7.10
C GLU A 332 6.72 -26.93 8.15
N GLY A 333 6.66 -28.19 7.73
CA GLY A 333 7.40 -29.30 8.33
C GLY A 333 7.44 -29.44 9.85
N GLY A 334 8.60 -29.89 10.31
CA GLY A 334 8.92 -30.08 11.73
C GLY A 334 8.40 -31.42 12.25
N GLN A 335 7.53 -31.36 13.25
CA GLN A 335 6.93 -32.53 13.87
C GLN A 335 5.42 -32.39 14.01
N ILE A 336 4.69 -33.46 13.73
CA ILE A 336 3.25 -33.55 13.95
C ILE A 336 2.95 -34.53 15.08
N SER A 337 2.11 -34.13 16.01
CA SER A 337 1.52 -35.03 17.00
C SER A 337 0.02 -35.09 16.77
N THR A 338 -0.54 -36.30 16.72
CA THR A 338 -1.97 -36.49 16.47
C THR A 338 -2.55 -37.41 17.54
N LEU A 339 -3.60 -36.91 18.20
CA LEU A 339 -4.44 -37.67 19.12
C LEU A 339 -5.75 -38.04 18.42
N VAL A 340 -6.09 -39.33 18.38
CA VAL A 340 -7.43 -39.82 17.99
C VAL A 340 -8.03 -40.47 19.23
N ASP A 341 -9.22 -40.03 19.63
CA ASP A 341 -9.89 -40.45 20.87
C ASP A 341 -9.02 -40.31 22.13
N LYS A 342 -8.25 -39.21 22.21
CA LYS A 342 -7.28 -38.90 23.28
C LYS A 342 -6.13 -39.91 23.40
N LYS A 343 -5.92 -40.76 22.40
CA LYS A 343 -4.77 -41.66 22.31
C LYS A 343 -3.83 -41.19 21.21
N LEU A 344 -2.53 -41.31 21.46
CA LEU A 344 -1.55 -41.08 20.42
C LEU A 344 -1.79 -42.08 19.29
N THR A 345 -1.80 -41.57 18.07
CA THR A 345 -1.98 -42.37 16.85
C THR A 345 -0.78 -43.26 16.53
N ASN A 346 0.34 -43.06 17.23
CA ASN A 346 1.57 -43.81 17.10
C ASN A 346 2.22 -44.00 18.49
N ASP A 347 3.10 -44.99 18.63
CA ASP A 347 3.90 -45.23 19.86
C ASP A 347 4.86 -44.07 20.19
N ALA A 348 4.97 -43.12 19.26
CA ALA A 348 5.80 -41.94 19.27
C ALA A 348 4.97 -40.69 19.62
N GLU A 349 5.44 -39.87 20.56
CA GLU A 349 4.76 -38.59 20.94
C GLU A 349 4.59 -37.60 19.76
N SER A 350 5.42 -37.70 18.72
CA SER A 350 5.37 -36.89 17.50
C SER A 350 6.07 -37.59 16.33
N LEU A 351 5.66 -37.36 15.09
CA LEU A 351 6.33 -37.86 13.89
C LEU A 351 7.01 -36.72 13.15
N GLU A 352 8.16 -37.01 12.55
CA GLU A 352 8.80 -36.07 11.63
C GLU A 352 7.92 -35.85 10.40
N PHE A 353 7.69 -34.59 10.05
CA PHE A 353 6.88 -34.20 8.91
C PHE A 353 7.77 -33.47 7.89
N SER A 354 8.09 -34.16 6.79
CA SER A 354 9.01 -33.67 5.75
C SER A 354 8.28 -33.17 4.50
N LYS A 355 7.22 -32.37 4.71
CA LYS A 355 6.44 -31.73 3.66
C LYS A 355 6.03 -30.34 4.12
N THR A 356 5.74 -29.46 3.16
CA THR A 356 5.08 -28.18 3.42
C THR A 356 3.60 -28.33 3.12
N LEU A 357 2.73 -27.95 4.06
CA LEU A 357 1.29 -27.91 3.82
C LEU A 357 0.91 -26.55 3.23
N ALA A 358 -0.01 -26.53 2.28
CA ALA A 358 -0.62 -25.30 1.76
C ALA A 358 -2.14 -25.36 1.93
N ILE A 359 -2.68 -24.36 2.64
CA ILE A 359 -4.10 -24.27 3.00
C ILE A 359 -4.69 -23.02 2.33
N PRO A 360 -5.73 -23.14 1.49
CA PRO A 360 -6.34 -21.99 0.83
C PRO A 360 -7.03 -21.07 1.85
N LEU A 361 -6.81 -19.76 1.72
CA LEU A 361 -7.44 -18.71 2.52
C LEU A 361 -8.50 -17.93 1.71
N ASN A 362 -8.51 -18.07 0.39
CA ASN A 362 -9.46 -17.40 -0.50
C ASN A 362 -10.86 -18.03 -0.54
N LYS A 363 -11.08 -19.11 0.21
CA LYS A 363 -12.40 -19.76 0.33
C LYS A 363 -12.67 -20.11 1.79
N PRO A 364 -13.91 -19.92 2.28
CA PRO A 364 -14.29 -20.38 3.61
C PRO A 364 -14.25 -21.91 3.66
N TRP A 365 -13.67 -22.47 4.72
CA TRP A 365 -13.65 -23.90 4.98
C TRP A 365 -14.02 -24.19 6.43
N LYS A 366 -14.55 -25.39 6.66
CA LYS A 366 -14.70 -25.98 8.00
C LYS A 366 -13.52 -26.94 8.25
N PRO A 367 -13.13 -27.20 9.52
CA PRO A 367 -12.00 -28.08 9.84
C PRO A 367 -12.06 -29.47 9.19
N GLY A 368 -13.25 -30.03 8.92
CA GLY A 368 -13.40 -31.34 8.27
C GLY A 368 -13.49 -31.31 6.74
N SER A 369 -13.54 -30.13 6.11
CA SER A 369 -13.71 -29.97 4.66
C SER A 369 -12.55 -29.24 3.99
N VAL A 370 -11.55 -28.83 4.76
CA VAL A 370 -10.40 -28.08 4.25
C VAL A 370 -9.55 -29.00 3.38
N GLU A 371 -9.32 -28.59 2.13
CA GLU A 371 -8.41 -29.28 1.22
C GLU A 371 -7.00 -28.76 1.47
N ILE A 372 -6.19 -29.57 2.16
CA ILE A 372 -4.79 -29.25 2.46
C ILE A 372 -3.93 -29.87 1.37
N LYS A 373 -3.19 -29.03 0.64
CA LYS A 373 -2.21 -29.48 -0.35
C LYS A 373 -0.89 -29.78 0.35
N GLU A 374 -0.15 -30.75 -0.19
CA GLU A 374 1.18 -31.11 0.32
C GLU A 374 2.23 -30.88 -0.76
N ILE A 375 3.23 -30.08 -0.43
CA ILE A 375 4.39 -29.82 -1.27
C ILE A 375 5.53 -30.70 -0.76
N ALA A 376 6.04 -31.57 -1.63
CA ALA A 376 7.12 -32.46 -1.30
C ALA A 376 8.44 -31.69 -1.13
N TYR A 377 9.23 -32.10 -0.15
CA TYR A 377 10.60 -31.60 -0.01
C TYR A 377 11.47 -32.00 -1.19
N LYS A 378 12.50 -31.20 -1.42
CA LYS A 378 13.63 -31.60 -2.26
C LYS A 378 14.24 -32.88 -1.70
N LYS A 379 14.75 -33.76 -2.57
CA LYS A 379 15.58 -34.90 -2.17
C LYS A 379 16.69 -34.47 -1.19
N ASP A 380 16.84 -35.23 -0.11
CA ASP A 380 17.82 -35.09 0.97
C ASP A 380 17.61 -33.88 1.91
N MET A 381 16.59 -33.06 1.66
CA MET A 381 16.19 -31.99 2.58
C MET A 381 15.55 -32.58 3.84
N ARG A 382 16.08 -32.20 5.01
CA ARG A 382 15.63 -32.66 6.33
C ARG A 382 14.49 -31.78 6.88
N ALA A 383 13.63 -32.32 7.74
CA ALA A 383 12.72 -31.50 8.53
C ALA A 383 13.43 -30.88 9.74
N THR A 384 13.10 -29.62 10.03
CA THR A 384 13.70 -28.82 11.10
C THR A 384 12.62 -28.19 11.97
N ASN A 385 12.84 -28.16 13.28
CA ASN A 385 12.04 -27.41 14.24
C ASN A 385 12.69 -26.05 14.50
N PHE A 386 11.87 -25.03 14.80
CA PHE A 386 12.34 -23.69 15.19
C PHE A 386 13.34 -23.04 14.21
N ALA A 387 13.21 -23.38 12.93
CA ALA A 387 13.94 -22.74 11.84
C ALA A 387 13.42 -21.32 11.60
N GLY A 388 14.26 -20.47 11.02
CA GLY A 388 13.83 -19.21 10.46
C GLY A 388 13.03 -19.48 9.20
N LEU A 389 11.77 -19.05 9.17
CA LEU A 389 10.89 -19.17 8.01
C LEU A 389 10.51 -17.77 7.53
N TRP A 390 10.85 -17.45 6.28
CA TRP A 390 10.74 -16.10 5.74
C TRP A 390 9.92 -16.10 4.46
N ALA A 391 8.70 -15.57 4.53
CA ALA A 391 7.88 -15.34 3.35
C ALA A 391 8.35 -14.07 2.61
N ASP A 392 8.63 -14.21 1.31
CA ASP A 392 8.99 -13.14 0.38
C ASP A 392 7.94 -13.06 -0.75
N PRO A 393 6.88 -12.27 -0.53
CA PRO A 393 5.83 -12.09 -1.52
C PRO A 393 6.35 -11.50 -2.84
N LYS A 394 7.42 -10.69 -2.82
CA LYS A 394 7.96 -10.06 -4.05
C LYS A 394 8.50 -11.08 -5.04
N ARG A 395 8.94 -12.23 -4.54
CA ARG A 395 9.52 -13.31 -5.36
C ARG A 395 8.68 -14.58 -5.36
N ASN A 396 7.48 -14.55 -4.76
CA ASN A 396 6.67 -15.74 -4.52
C ASN A 396 7.50 -16.88 -3.92
N ALA A 397 8.26 -16.57 -2.86
CA ALA A 397 9.19 -17.50 -2.27
C ALA A 397 9.06 -17.58 -0.75
N ILE A 398 9.35 -18.76 -0.19
CA ILE A 398 9.52 -18.95 1.25
C ILE A 398 10.94 -19.47 1.46
N TYR A 399 11.71 -18.78 2.30
CA TYR A 399 13.04 -19.24 2.68
C TYR A 399 13.03 -19.93 4.03
N ARG A 400 13.88 -20.95 4.17
CA ARG A 400 14.09 -21.68 5.42
C ARG A 400 15.57 -21.79 5.73
N TRP A 401 15.97 -21.38 6.93
CA TRP A 401 17.34 -21.50 7.41
C TRP A 401 17.42 -21.78 8.91
N ALA A 402 18.47 -22.49 9.32
CA ALA A 402 18.76 -22.89 10.69
C ALA A 402 17.64 -23.73 11.34
N GLY A 403 17.58 -23.77 12.67
CA GLY A 403 16.71 -24.67 13.43
C GLY A 403 17.40 -25.98 13.82
N GLU A 404 16.65 -26.87 14.44
CA GLU A 404 17.16 -28.15 14.96
C GLU A 404 16.47 -29.35 14.33
N LEU A 405 17.19 -30.45 14.26
CA LEU A 405 16.63 -31.72 13.83
C LEU A 405 15.76 -32.36 14.91
N SER A 406 14.78 -33.11 14.43
CA SER A 406 13.78 -33.77 15.25
C SER A 406 14.37 -34.93 16.08
N ARG A 407 13.85 -35.21 17.28
CA ARG A 407 14.09 -36.43 18.09
C ARG A 407 15.56 -36.82 18.31
N SER A 408 16.39 -35.90 18.78
CA SER A 408 17.81 -36.17 19.06
C SER A 408 18.64 -36.52 17.83
N ALA A 409 18.08 -36.44 16.62
CA ALA A 409 18.87 -36.54 15.41
C ALA A 409 19.93 -35.44 15.40
N ARG A 410 21.04 -35.74 14.73
CA ARG A 410 22.19 -34.85 14.63
C ARG A 410 22.48 -34.63 13.16
N TYR A 411 22.97 -33.44 12.85
CA TYR A 411 23.54 -33.20 11.54
C TYR A 411 24.82 -34.01 11.42
N GLU A 412 25.13 -34.46 10.21
CA GLU A 412 26.48 -34.93 9.86
C GLU A 412 27.26 -33.74 9.31
N GLU A 413 28.59 -33.84 9.28
CA GLU A 413 29.46 -32.79 8.77
C GLU A 413 29.06 -32.35 7.36
N GLY A 414 28.76 -31.05 7.19
CA GLY A 414 28.41 -30.46 5.90
C GLY A 414 26.92 -30.52 5.53
N GLN A 415 26.02 -30.92 6.46
CA GLN A 415 24.57 -30.98 6.24
C GLN A 415 23.78 -29.88 6.99
N GLU A 416 24.42 -29.17 7.91
CA GLU A 416 23.77 -28.30 8.89
C GLU A 416 23.45 -26.90 8.37
N ASN A 417 24.22 -26.39 7.41
CA ASN A 417 24.17 -25.00 7.00
C ASN A 417 23.74 -24.87 5.53
N GLU A 418 22.50 -25.23 5.24
CA GLU A 418 21.86 -24.99 3.95
C GLU A 418 20.73 -23.95 4.07
N MET A 419 20.68 -23.04 3.09
CA MET A 419 19.55 -22.13 2.91
C MET A 419 18.61 -22.71 1.85
N TYR A 420 17.39 -23.05 2.25
CA TYR A 420 16.38 -23.58 1.34
C TYR A 420 15.43 -22.48 0.88
N MET A 421 14.94 -22.61 -0.34
CA MET A 421 13.92 -21.73 -0.92
C MET A 421 12.84 -22.57 -1.59
N LEU A 422 11.61 -22.37 -1.16
CA LEU A 422 10.40 -22.84 -1.81
C LEU A 422 9.93 -21.75 -2.77
N SER A 423 10.01 -21.98 -4.07
CA SER A 423 9.33 -21.13 -5.06
C SER A 423 7.91 -21.63 -5.23
N VAL A 424 6.92 -20.77 -4.99
CA VAL A 424 5.50 -21.14 -5.13
C VAL A 424 4.90 -20.58 -6.41
N ASP A 425 3.89 -21.25 -6.93
CA ASP A 425 3.24 -20.92 -8.20
C ASP A 425 1.93 -20.13 -8.05
N GLY A 426 1.51 -19.84 -6.81
CA GLY A 426 0.25 -19.17 -6.48
C GLY A 426 -0.97 -20.08 -6.45
N SER A 427 -0.84 -21.35 -6.82
CA SER A 427 -1.90 -22.36 -6.77
C SER A 427 -1.91 -23.17 -5.46
N GLY A 428 -1.03 -22.82 -4.52
CA GLY A 428 -0.78 -23.63 -3.32
C GLY A 428 0.15 -24.81 -3.59
N ASP A 429 0.94 -24.76 -4.66
CA ASP A 429 2.01 -25.71 -4.97
C ASP A 429 3.35 -24.96 -5.11
N GLY A 430 4.45 -25.70 -5.19
CA GLY A 430 5.78 -25.11 -5.32
C GLY A 430 6.92 -26.12 -5.41
N THR A 431 8.14 -25.62 -5.53
CA THR A 431 9.35 -26.44 -5.63
C THR A 431 10.43 -25.95 -4.68
N TRP A 432 10.92 -26.86 -3.84
CA TRP A 432 12.05 -26.62 -2.96
C TRP A 432 13.39 -26.70 -3.72
N SER A 433 14.26 -25.74 -3.44
CA SER A 433 15.60 -25.63 -4.00
C SER A 433 16.59 -25.15 -2.94
N ILE A 434 17.88 -25.34 -3.19
CA ILE A 434 18.95 -24.74 -2.37
C ILE A 434 19.25 -23.35 -2.95
N LYS A 435 19.18 -22.34 -2.11
CA LYS A 435 19.53 -20.96 -2.44
C LYS A 435 20.96 -20.69 -2.01
N LYS A 436 21.88 -20.72 -2.98
CA LYS A 436 23.30 -20.51 -2.72
C LYS A 436 23.59 -19.06 -2.27
N PRO A 437 24.35 -18.87 -1.18
CA PRO A 437 24.89 -17.57 -0.80
C PRO A 437 25.78 -16.96 -1.90
N ALA A 438 25.80 -15.63 -1.98
CA ALA A 438 26.73 -14.90 -2.85
C ALA A 438 28.19 -15.08 -2.41
N GLN A 439 28.45 -15.14 -1.10
CA GLN A 439 29.77 -15.42 -0.52
C GLN A 439 29.72 -16.67 0.38
N GLN A 440 29.97 -17.84 -0.23
CA GLN A 440 29.89 -19.13 0.47
C GLN A 440 30.78 -19.18 1.73
N ALA A 441 32.05 -18.74 1.63
CA ALA A 441 32.97 -18.77 2.77
C ALA A 441 32.52 -17.90 3.95
N ALA A 442 31.81 -16.79 3.72
CA ALA A 442 31.26 -15.97 4.79
C ALA A 442 30.09 -16.67 5.47
N PHE A 443 29.24 -17.33 4.67
CA PHE A 443 28.09 -18.10 5.15
C PHE A 443 28.49 -19.37 5.91
N ASP A 444 29.52 -20.10 5.45
CA ASP A 444 30.02 -21.31 6.09
C ASP A 444 30.52 -21.04 7.52
N ASN A 445 30.96 -19.81 7.81
CA ASN A 445 31.38 -19.38 9.15
C ASN A 445 30.21 -19.00 10.09
N ILE A 446 28.96 -19.12 9.63
CA ILE A 446 27.77 -18.83 10.42
C ILE A 446 27.20 -20.14 10.95
N SER A 447 27.42 -20.44 12.24
CA SER A 447 26.80 -21.60 12.87
C SER A 447 25.27 -21.43 12.94
N PRO A 448 24.47 -22.35 12.36
CA PRO A 448 23.03 -22.32 12.49
C PRO A 448 22.59 -22.59 13.94
N SER A 449 21.85 -21.64 14.51
CA SER A 449 21.23 -21.78 15.84
C SER A 449 19.79 -22.25 15.74
N THR A 450 19.24 -22.63 16.88
CA THR A 450 17.82 -22.97 17.04
C THR A 450 17.17 -22.03 18.05
N HIS A 451 15.83 -21.97 18.04
CA HIS A 451 15.02 -21.14 18.94
C HIS A 451 15.33 -19.64 18.90
N GLY A 452 16.02 -19.16 17.86
CA GLY A 452 16.24 -17.74 17.64
C GLY A 452 14.95 -17.04 17.22
N GLN A 453 14.94 -15.73 17.38
CA GLN A 453 13.85 -14.88 16.92
C GLN A 453 14.08 -14.54 15.45
N SER A 454 13.07 -14.76 14.63
CA SER A 454 13.20 -14.70 13.18
C SER A 454 12.11 -13.85 12.55
N VAL A 455 12.47 -13.00 11.59
CA VAL A 455 11.51 -12.19 10.84
C VAL A 455 12.06 -11.81 9.46
N PHE A 456 11.15 -11.63 8.50
CA PHE A 456 11.47 -11.10 7.18
C PHE A 456 10.92 -9.67 7.04
N CYS A 457 11.79 -8.74 6.65
CA CYS A 457 11.47 -7.34 6.41
C CYS A 457 11.83 -6.95 4.99
N ASP A 458 10.82 -6.94 4.12
CA ASP A 458 10.90 -6.54 2.71
C ASP A 458 11.84 -7.39 1.86
N ASP A 459 13.15 -7.22 2.01
CA ASP A 459 14.18 -7.92 1.26
C ASP A 459 15.24 -8.55 2.18
N LEU A 460 15.09 -8.35 3.50
CA LEU A 460 16.05 -8.75 4.52
C LEU A 460 15.42 -9.78 5.47
N GLY A 461 15.99 -10.97 5.52
CA GLY A 461 15.69 -11.98 6.55
C GLY A 461 16.60 -11.81 7.75
N PHE A 462 16.03 -11.88 8.95
CA PHE A 462 16.76 -11.76 10.20
C PHE A 462 16.58 -13.02 11.04
N TYR A 463 17.67 -13.54 11.58
CA TYR A 463 17.70 -14.58 12.60
C TYR A 463 18.57 -14.11 13.77
N ILE A 464 17.96 -13.93 14.94
CA ILE A 464 18.57 -13.22 16.07
C ILE A 464 18.57 -14.14 17.29
N GLY A 465 19.76 -14.35 17.86
CA GLY A 465 19.93 -15.14 19.08
C GLY A 465 19.72 -16.64 18.91
N GLY A 466 19.08 -17.23 19.91
CA GLY A 466 18.95 -18.67 20.09
C GLY A 466 20.19 -19.29 20.74
N TYR A 467 20.34 -20.58 20.52
CA TYR A 467 21.49 -21.35 20.99
C TYR A 467 21.93 -22.36 19.94
N VAL A 468 23.19 -22.78 20.02
CA VAL A 468 23.78 -23.79 19.15
C VAL A 468 24.08 -25.04 19.99
N TYR A 469 23.85 -26.21 19.40
CA TYR A 469 24.31 -27.49 19.91
C TYR A 469 24.33 -28.50 18.75
N SER A 470 24.83 -29.71 18.99
CA SER A 470 24.91 -30.78 17.98
C SER A 470 23.62 -31.09 17.18
N GLY A 471 22.43 -30.72 17.67
CA GLY A 471 21.16 -30.88 16.94
C GLY A 471 20.84 -29.75 15.95
N SER A 472 21.47 -28.57 16.11
CA SER A 472 21.34 -27.45 15.18
C SER A 472 22.56 -27.28 14.28
N SER A 473 23.75 -27.64 14.76
CA SER A 473 25.01 -27.53 14.01
C SER A 473 25.96 -28.67 14.41
N TYR A 474 26.60 -29.30 13.42
CA TYR A 474 27.49 -30.44 13.67
C TYR A 474 28.64 -30.06 14.61
N GLY A 475 29.00 -30.97 15.53
CA GLY A 475 30.17 -30.82 16.43
C GLY A 475 30.09 -29.73 17.49
N GLU A 476 29.02 -28.92 17.52
CA GLU A 476 28.92 -27.78 18.43
C GLU A 476 28.52 -28.17 19.86
N SER A 477 29.19 -27.55 20.83
CA SER A 477 28.82 -27.63 22.24
C SER A 477 27.65 -26.70 22.55
N ASN A 478 26.96 -26.97 23.66
CA ASN A 478 25.79 -26.20 24.03
C ASN A 478 26.18 -24.78 24.44
N ARG A 479 25.83 -23.77 23.63
CA ARG A 479 26.20 -22.37 23.88
C ARG A 479 25.19 -21.39 23.31
N GLY A 480 25.11 -20.20 23.90
CA GLY A 480 24.30 -19.12 23.36
C GLY A 480 24.81 -18.71 21.98
N SER A 481 23.91 -18.25 21.11
CA SER A 481 24.26 -17.76 19.78
C SER A 481 24.00 -16.25 19.66
N PRO A 482 24.73 -15.40 20.42
CA PRO A 482 24.52 -13.96 20.36
C PRO A 482 24.74 -13.45 18.94
N GLY A 483 23.95 -12.48 18.51
CA GLY A 483 24.15 -11.84 17.21
C GLY A 483 22.88 -11.65 16.38
N VAL A 484 23.06 -10.96 15.26
CA VAL A 484 22.08 -10.82 14.19
C VAL A 484 22.67 -11.46 12.93
N ARG A 485 22.01 -12.51 12.43
CA ARG A 485 22.26 -13.05 11.09
C ARG A 485 21.27 -12.44 10.16
N MET A 486 21.78 -11.78 9.13
CA MET A 486 20.95 -11.07 8.15
C MET A 486 21.22 -11.66 6.77
N TYR A 487 20.14 -11.98 6.05
CA TYR A 487 20.16 -12.46 4.69
C TYR A 487 19.49 -11.43 3.77
N ASN A 488 20.15 -11.04 2.68
CA ASN A 488 19.56 -10.18 1.65
C ASN A 488 19.06 -11.03 0.48
N ALA A 489 17.76 -11.02 0.22
CA ALA A 489 17.14 -11.85 -0.81
C ALA A 489 17.50 -11.40 -2.24
N SER A 490 17.71 -10.10 -2.48
CA SER A 490 18.15 -9.59 -3.79
C SER A 490 19.57 -10.00 -4.13
N SER A 491 20.52 -9.72 -3.22
CA SER A 491 21.95 -9.97 -3.47
C SER A 491 22.37 -11.39 -3.11
N SER A 492 21.53 -12.14 -2.38
CA SER A 492 21.86 -13.45 -1.79
C SER A 492 23.03 -13.39 -0.79
N GLU A 493 23.31 -12.22 -0.23
CA GLU A 493 24.42 -11.99 0.70
C GLU A 493 23.99 -12.29 2.14
N TRP A 494 24.97 -12.74 2.94
CA TRP A 494 24.80 -13.00 4.36
C TRP A 494 25.73 -12.12 5.17
N SER A 495 25.19 -11.59 6.27
CA SER A 495 25.92 -10.80 7.26
C SER A 495 25.76 -11.44 8.64
N ASN A 496 26.85 -11.51 9.39
CA ASN A 496 26.86 -12.00 10.76
C ASN A 496 27.38 -10.88 11.67
N ILE A 497 26.47 -10.22 12.38
CA ILE A 497 26.76 -9.05 13.19
C ILE A 497 26.79 -9.50 14.65
N THR A 498 27.97 -9.42 15.25
CA THR A 498 28.22 -9.86 16.65
C THR A 498 28.92 -8.79 17.49
N ASP A 499 29.37 -7.68 16.88
CA ASP A 499 30.12 -6.61 17.54
C ASP A 499 29.20 -5.52 18.08
N PHE A 500 28.55 -5.80 19.21
CA PHE A 500 27.73 -4.85 19.95
C PHE A 500 27.77 -5.14 21.45
N ASP A 501 27.45 -4.14 22.27
CA ASP A 501 27.50 -4.25 23.74
C ASP A 501 26.51 -5.32 24.26
N LEU A 502 27.07 -6.49 24.61
CA LEU A 502 26.35 -7.65 25.15
C LEU A 502 26.10 -7.56 26.67
N SER A 503 26.30 -6.40 27.30
CA SER A 503 26.03 -6.23 28.74
C SER A 503 24.54 -6.36 29.12
N GLY A 504 23.64 -6.40 28.13
CA GLY A 504 22.22 -6.73 28.28
C GLY A 504 21.79 -7.98 27.51
N PRO A 505 20.52 -8.41 27.62
CA PRO A 505 19.98 -9.62 26.98
C PRO A 505 19.89 -9.54 25.44
N GLN A 506 20.38 -8.47 24.83
CA GLN A 506 20.20 -8.12 23.42
C GLN A 506 20.97 -9.09 22.52
N GLY A 507 20.27 -9.69 21.56
CA GLY A 507 20.87 -10.62 20.60
C GLY A 507 21.15 -12.02 21.13
N ASN A 508 20.95 -12.34 22.42
CA ASN A 508 21.15 -13.70 23.00
C ASN A 508 19.86 -14.29 23.61
N LEU A 509 18.72 -13.95 23.01
CA LEU A 509 17.41 -14.43 23.44
C LEU A 509 17.01 -15.68 22.68
N ARG A 510 16.32 -16.58 23.36
CA ARG A 510 15.61 -17.72 22.77
C ARG A 510 14.10 -17.59 22.99
N ASN A 511 13.32 -18.26 22.14
CA ASN A 511 11.87 -18.45 22.29
C ASN A 511 11.02 -17.17 22.37
N GLY A 512 11.58 -16.02 22.02
CA GLY A 512 10.82 -14.79 21.81
C GLY A 512 10.22 -14.74 20.42
N ALA A 513 9.67 -13.59 20.05
CA ALA A 513 9.19 -13.33 18.69
C ALA A 513 9.80 -12.05 18.13
N ALA A 514 10.16 -12.09 16.85
CA ALA A 514 10.54 -10.90 16.09
C ALA A 514 9.40 -10.47 15.17
N VAL A 515 9.16 -9.16 15.06
CA VAL A 515 8.21 -8.60 14.11
C VAL A 515 8.84 -7.46 13.31
N CYS A 516 8.39 -7.32 12.07
CA CYS A 516 8.87 -6.27 11.20
C CYS A 516 8.08 -5.00 11.45
N VAL A 517 8.77 -3.92 11.81
CA VAL A 517 8.18 -2.61 12.05
C VAL A 517 8.43 -1.75 10.82
N LYS A 518 7.37 -1.52 10.06
CA LYS A 518 7.37 -0.68 8.85
C LYS A 518 6.54 0.59 9.07
N GLY A 519 6.74 1.58 8.22
CA GLY A 519 5.99 2.85 8.28
C GLY A 519 6.58 3.92 9.22
N PHE A 520 7.66 3.62 9.96
CA PHE A 520 8.29 4.53 10.93
C PHE A 520 9.70 4.97 10.52
N GLY A 521 9.82 5.55 9.32
CA GLY A 521 11.08 6.03 8.73
C GLY A 521 11.37 5.44 7.35
N SER A 522 12.56 5.69 6.83
CA SER A 522 12.98 5.27 5.47
C SER A 522 13.39 3.80 5.38
N SER A 523 13.41 3.05 6.49
CA SER A 523 13.85 1.66 6.51
C SER A 523 13.13 0.88 7.61
N PRO A 524 12.87 -0.43 7.41
CA PRO A 524 12.21 -1.25 8.40
C PRO A 524 13.08 -1.41 9.66
N LEU A 525 12.43 -1.49 10.81
CA LEU A 525 13.06 -1.85 12.09
C LEU A 525 12.63 -3.27 12.47
N VAL A 526 13.45 -3.96 13.25
CA VAL A 526 13.14 -5.29 13.79
C VAL A 526 12.85 -5.16 15.28
N MET A 527 11.62 -5.45 15.69
CA MET A 527 11.24 -5.46 17.10
C MET A 527 11.29 -6.89 17.65
N LEU A 528 11.95 -7.06 18.78
CA LEU A 528 12.05 -8.32 19.54
C LEU A 528 11.17 -8.24 20.78
N LEU A 529 10.44 -9.32 21.05
CA LEU A 529 9.44 -9.43 22.11
C LEU A 529 9.70 -10.69 22.93
N GLY A 530 9.64 -10.53 24.25
CA GLY A 530 9.67 -11.64 25.20
C GLY A 530 10.86 -12.59 25.01
N GLY A 531 10.64 -13.86 25.36
CA GLY A 531 11.68 -14.87 25.36
C GLY A 531 12.50 -14.90 26.64
N ALA A 532 13.54 -15.71 26.66
CA ALA A 532 14.46 -15.85 27.77
C ALA A 532 15.90 -15.79 27.29
N GLN A 533 16.82 -15.36 28.15
CA GLN A 533 18.24 -15.38 27.82
C GLN A 533 18.75 -16.83 27.75
N SER A 534 19.53 -17.15 26.71
CA SER A 534 20.10 -18.49 26.50
C SER A 534 20.85 -19.01 27.73
N PHE A 535 20.52 -20.22 28.19
CA PHE A 535 21.03 -20.90 29.39
C PHE A 535 20.76 -20.24 30.74
N GLU A 536 20.07 -19.10 30.75
CA GLU A 536 19.62 -18.43 31.96
C GLU A 536 18.12 -18.63 32.19
N SER A 537 17.67 -18.37 33.43
CA SER A 537 16.26 -18.38 33.81
C SER A 537 15.58 -17.00 33.65
N GLU A 538 16.33 -15.99 33.26
CA GLU A 538 15.83 -14.62 33.11
C GLU A 538 14.99 -14.47 31.83
N HIS A 539 13.73 -14.07 32.02
CA HIS A 539 12.79 -13.80 30.95
C HIS A 539 12.77 -12.32 30.63
N GLN A 540 12.53 -11.98 29.36
CA GLN A 540 12.40 -10.59 28.97
C GLN A 540 11.01 -10.07 29.31
N PRO A 541 10.92 -8.97 30.08
CA PRO A 541 9.65 -8.37 30.40
C PRO A 541 9.06 -7.72 29.15
N LEU A 542 7.74 -7.84 29.00
CA LEU A 542 7.01 -7.17 27.91
C LEU A 542 6.63 -5.72 28.25
N SER A 543 7.08 -5.21 29.39
CA SER A 543 7.01 -3.79 29.72
C SER A 543 7.98 -2.92 28.91
N SER A 544 8.96 -3.53 28.24
CA SER A 544 9.85 -2.86 27.29
C SER A 544 10.12 -3.75 26.09
N VAL A 545 10.31 -3.17 24.92
CA VAL A 545 10.71 -3.88 23.70
C VAL A 545 12.11 -3.51 23.29
N THR A 546 12.79 -4.45 22.63
CA THR A 546 14.09 -4.22 22.01
C THR A 546 13.88 -4.01 20.52
N ILE A 547 14.50 -2.98 19.95
CA ILE A 547 14.38 -2.63 18.54
C ILE A 547 15.78 -2.62 17.93
N TYR A 548 15.94 -3.29 16.81
CA TYR A 548 17.16 -3.29 16.01
C TYR A 548 16.94 -2.48 14.73
N ASN A 549 17.83 -1.52 14.47
CA ASN A 549 17.87 -0.80 13.21
C ASN A 549 18.91 -1.44 12.30
N PRO A 550 18.50 -2.10 11.20
CA PRO A 550 19.41 -2.83 10.32
C PRO A 550 20.35 -1.93 9.51
N ILE A 551 19.98 -0.65 9.31
CA ILE A 551 20.80 0.30 8.55
C ILE A 551 21.93 0.84 9.42
N THR A 552 21.61 1.29 10.62
CA THR A 552 22.62 1.85 11.55
C THR A 552 23.30 0.77 12.37
N GLN A 553 22.79 -0.46 12.35
CA GLN A 553 23.20 -1.60 13.17
C GLN A 553 23.14 -1.30 14.67
N LYS A 554 22.22 -0.41 15.07
CA LYS A 554 22.04 0.00 16.47
C LYS A 554 20.85 -0.68 17.13
N TRP A 555 21.04 -0.98 18.40
CA TRP A 555 19.99 -1.43 19.30
C TRP A 555 19.37 -0.26 20.05
N TYR A 556 18.06 -0.34 20.22
CA TYR A 556 17.26 0.60 21.00
C TYR A 556 16.39 -0.18 21.96
N ARG A 557 16.10 0.42 23.11
CA ARG A 557 15.13 -0.09 24.07
C ARG A 557 14.02 0.95 24.21
N GLN A 558 12.79 0.49 24.15
CA GLN A 558 11.62 1.35 24.27
C GLN A 558 10.67 0.77 25.30
N ASP A 559 10.30 1.56 26.30
CA ASP A 559 9.26 1.18 27.25
C ASP A 559 7.90 1.16 26.55
N THR A 560 7.11 0.15 26.87
CA THR A 560 5.72 0.01 26.43
C THR A 560 4.78 0.67 27.45
N VAL A 561 3.53 0.85 27.05
CA VAL A 561 2.48 1.37 27.93
C VAL A 561 1.55 0.24 28.32
N LYS A 562 1.32 0.07 29.63
CA LYS A 562 0.36 -0.88 30.17
C LYS A 562 -1.08 -0.48 29.83
N ASP A 563 -1.97 -1.46 29.67
CA ASP A 563 -3.40 -1.24 29.61
C ASP A 563 -4.02 -1.22 31.03
N THR A 564 -5.34 -1.29 31.14
CA THR A 564 -6.06 -1.40 32.42
C THR A 564 -5.75 -2.69 33.19
N ASN A 565 -5.34 -3.75 32.50
CA ASN A 565 -5.00 -5.07 33.06
C ASN A 565 -3.50 -5.22 33.36
N GLY A 566 -2.68 -4.25 32.94
CA GLY A 566 -1.25 -4.20 33.21
C GLY A 566 -0.41 -4.48 31.96
N PHE A 567 0.74 -5.11 32.17
CA PHE A 567 1.57 -5.61 31.08
C PHE A 567 1.25 -7.10 30.86
N PRO A 568 1.44 -7.61 29.63
CA PRO A 568 1.42 -9.05 29.42
C PRO A 568 2.45 -9.73 30.32
N SER A 569 2.12 -10.91 30.83
CA SER A 569 3.06 -11.76 31.55
C SER A 569 4.26 -12.15 30.67
N GLU A 570 5.44 -12.25 31.28
CA GLU A 570 6.65 -12.80 30.66
C GLU A 570 6.38 -14.18 30.07
N ARG A 571 6.82 -14.39 28.82
CA ARG A 571 6.47 -15.58 28.04
C ARG A 571 7.51 -15.96 26.98
N GLU A 572 7.51 -17.25 26.65
CA GLU A 572 8.28 -17.92 25.59
C GLU A 572 7.31 -18.67 24.64
N TYR A 573 7.75 -19.05 23.44
CA TYR A 573 7.00 -19.90 22.49
C TYR A 573 5.62 -19.38 22.06
N PHE A 574 5.44 -18.06 22.07
CA PHE A 574 4.19 -17.43 21.66
C PHE A 574 4.22 -17.06 20.18
N CYS A 575 3.04 -16.88 19.59
CA CYS A 575 2.91 -16.36 18.24
C CYS A 575 2.84 -14.83 18.28
N ALA A 576 3.54 -14.16 17.36
CA ALA A 576 3.37 -12.73 17.14
C ALA A 576 3.30 -12.40 15.64
N ALA A 577 2.48 -11.41 15.30
CA ALA A 577 2.36 -10.88 13.95
C ALA A 577 2.14 -9.38 14.00
N ALA A 578 2.80 -8.64 13.11
CA ALA A 578 2.53 -7.22 12.94
C ALA A 578 1.63 -7.02 11.72
N ALA A 579 0.58 -6.21 11.87
CA ALA A 579 -0.25 -5.75 10.77
C ALA A 579 -0.28 -4.23 10.74
N GLN A 580 -0.36 -3.67 9.54
CA GLN A 580 -0.58 -2.25 9.37
C GLN A 580 -2.02 -1.92 9.77
N GLY A 581 -2.16 -0.94 10.64
CA GLY A 581 -3.42 -0.38 11.07
C GLY A 581 -3.88 0.73 10.15
N LYS A 582 -5.20 0.93 10.14
CA LYS A 582 -5.90 1.83 9.22
C LYS A 582 -5.47 3.31 9.28
N ASN A 583 -4.79 3.72 10.35
CA ASN A 583 -4.41 5.11 10.63
C ASN A 583 -2.89 5.34 10.63
N GLY A 584 -2.13 4.58 9.81
CA GLY A 584 -0.66 4.64 9.84
C GLY A 584 -0.07 4.09 11.13
N THR A 585 -0.88 3.36 11.92
CA THR A 585 -0.44 2.62 13.09
C THR A 585 0.08 1.25 12.69
N LEU A 586 0.87 0.62 13.55
CA LEU A 586 1.23 -0.79 13.41
C LEU A 586 0.77 -1.52 14.66
N GLU A 587 -0.05 -2.56 14.51
CA GLU A 587 -0.52 -3.40 15.59
C GLU A 587 0.27 -4.69 15.61
N VAL A 588 0.98 -4.91 16.70
CA VAL A 588 1.65 -6.17 16.97
C VAL A 588 0.75 -7.03 17.84
N TYR A 589 0.16 -8.04 17.22
CA TYR A 589 -0.66 -9.05 17.87
C TYR A 589 0.23 -10.12 18.48
N MET A 590 -0.10 -10.53 19.70
CA MET A 590 0.58 -11.58 20.43
C MET A 590 -0.43 -12.54 21.03
N PHE A 591 -0.22 -13.84 20.83
CA PHE A 591 -1.14 -14.87 21.30
C PHE A 591 -0.42 -16.04 21.98
N GLY A 592 -0.93 -16.41 23.15
CA GLY A 592 -0.57 -17.60 23.88
C GLY A 592 0.90 -17.67 24.30
N GLY A 593 1.47 -18.87 24.20
CA GLY A 593 2.83 -19.21 24.64
C GLY A 593 2.89 -19.86 26.01
N LEU A 594 4.08 -19.90 26.59
CA LEU A 594 4.36 -20.42 27.92
C LEU A 594 4.84 -19.30 28.83
N SER A 595 4.21 -19.16 29.98
CA SER A 595 4.71 -18.27 31.04
C SER A 595 6.08 -18.71 31.58
N ALA A 596 6.76 -17.84 32.33
CA ALA A 596 8.00 -18.18 33.04
C ALA A 596 7.90 -19.44 33.94
N LYS A 597 6.69 -19.78 34.42
CA LYS A 597 6.40 -21.00 35.19
C LYS A 597 6.00 -22.20 34.32
N LYS A 598 6.24 -22.14 33.00
CA LYS A 598 5.91 -23.16 31.99
C LYS A 598 4.43 -23.54 31.95
N ARG A 599 3.55 -22.62 32.32
CA ARG A 599 2.09 -22.77 32.12
C ARG A 599 1.71 -22.22 30.76
N ALA A 600 0.90 -22.98 30.03
CA ALA A 600 0.28 -22.52 28.80
C ALA A 600 -0.58 -21.28 29.05
N LEU A 601 -0.48 -20.33 28.13
CA LEU A 601 -1.24 -19.11 28.09
C LEU A 601 -2.20 -19.17 26.91
N ASP A 602 -3.41 -18.65 27.10
CA ASP A 602 -4.49 -18.57 26.10
C ASP A 602 -4.96 -17.11 25.89
N ASP A 603 -4.21 -16.15 26.44
CA ASP A 603 -4.49 -14.72 26.35
C ASP A 603 -3.98 -14.11 25.03
N PHE A 604 -4.62 -13.01 24.64
CA PHE A 604 -4.33 -12.25 23.43
C PHE A 604 -4.02 -10.81 23.79
N TRP A 605 -2.94 -10.27 23.23
CA TRP A 605 -2.47 -8.90 23.49
C TRP A 605 -2.16 -8.18 22.19
N VAL A 606 -2.30 -6.85 22.22
CA VAL A 606 -1.99 -5.98 21.08
C VAL A 606 -1.10 -4.84 21.57
N LEU A 607 0.07 -4.68 20.95
CA LEU A 607 0.92 -3.50 21.10
C LEU A 607 0.77 -2.61 19.87
N SER A 608 0.27 -1.39 20.04
CA SER A 608 0.03 -0.45 18.94
C SER A 608 1.16 0.60 18.83
N LEU A 609 1.60 0.90 17.62
CA LEU A 609 2.60 1.93 17.31
C LEU A 609 1.98 3.01 16.40
N PRO A 610 2.32 4.31 16.50
CA PRO A 610 3.06 4.89 17.61
C PRO A 610 2.09 5.08 18.80
N ALA A 611 2.28 4.31 19.87
CA ALA A 611 1.78 4.68 21.19
C ALA A 611 2.94 5.28 21.99
N PHE A 612 3.58 6.32 21.44
CA PHE A 612 4.52 7.11 22.21
C PHE A 612 3.73 8.11 23.06
N LYS A 613 4.04 8.15 24.36
CA LYS A 613 3.50 9.18 25.26
C LYS A 613 3.90 10.58 24.84
#